data_AF-A0A4P5RBX2-F1
#
_entry.id   AF-A0A4P5RBX2-F1
#
_cell.length_a   1.000
_cell.length_b   1.000
_cell.length_c   1.000
_cell.angle_alpha   90.00
_cell.angle_beta   90.00
_cell.angle_gamma   90.00
#
_symmetry.space_group_name_H-M   'P 1'
#
loop_
_entity.id
_entity.type
_entity.pdbx_description
1 polymer ?
#
loop_
_entity_poly.entity_id
_entity_poly.type
_entity_poly.pdbx_seq_one_letter_code
_entity_poly.pdbx_strand_id
1 'polypeptide(L)'
;MLASRTVVEQTCALWDLIHDQSHALGDLPFDPFMIRQRAPFWMYAIEELRVDVRAFGEAHRLAREGFPFARNVCWAIVLDRILRFPITGSRARNYDALGGQILFGALHQSDAVLWRDNHLEIRWDALPAAMAALDAEIHTLYKIGAEYSRVALWLAAHEFVSRHVHPNVGSRWKPGVLPDESDPKAWLALALDDEFPLGNFHLMLGRKLRVEG
;
A
#
# COMPACT_ATOMS: atom_id res chain seq x y z
N MET A 1 -1.32 23.40 0.02
CA MET A 1 -1.16 22.34 -1.00
C MET A 1 -1.84 22.67 -2.33
N LEU A 2 -2.93 23.45 -2.35
CA LEU A 2 -3.62 23.86 -3.60
C LEU A 2 -3.42 25.35 -3.89
N ALA A 3 -2.18 25.79 -4.09
CA ALA A 3 -1.89 27.21 -4.35
C ALA A 3 -2.29 27.64 -5.77
N SER A 4 -2.30 26.71 -6.73
CA SER A 4 -2.80 26.91 -8.08
C SER A 4 -3.01 25.57 -8.78
N ARG A 5 -3.83 25.56 -9.86
CA ARG A 5 -4.00 24.41 -10.76
C ARG A 5 -2.66 23.88 -11.26
N THR A 6 -1.76 24.77 -11.66
CA THR A 6 -0.43 24.41 -12.17
C THR A 6 0.40 23.62 -11.16
N VAL A 7 0.36 23.99 -9.88
CA VAL A 7 1.09 23.25 -8.84
C VAL A 7 0.54 21.83 -8.66
N VAL A 8 -0.78 21.64 -8.80
CA VAL A 8 -1.39 20.30 -8.75
C VAL A 8 -0.94 19.46 -9.94
N GLU A 9 -1.06 19.99 -11.16
CA GLU A 9 -0.66 19.29 -12.38
C GLU A 9 0.82 18.88 -12.34
N GLN A 10 1.70 19.78 -11.87
CA GLN A 10 3.13 19.48 -11.70
C GLN A 10 3.40 18.43 -10.61
N THR A 11 2.63 18.47 -9.51
CA THR A 11 2.75 17.48 -8.44
C THR A 11 2.33 16.11 -8.93
N CYS A 12 1.17 16.01 -9.60
CA CYS A 12 0.69 14.75 -10.17
C CYS A 12 1.66 14.22 -11.23
N ALA A 13 2.10 15.05 -12.18
CA ALA A 13 3.03 14.62 -13.23
C ALA A 13 4.38 14.13 -12.67
N LEU A 14 4.91 14.78 -11.63
CA LEU A 14 6.14 14.32 -10.98
C LEU A 14 5.91 13.01 -10.22
N TRP A 15 4.79 12.88 -9.52
CA TRP A 15 4.44 11.63 -8.84
C TRP A 15 4.34 10.49 -9.85
N ASP A 16 3.54 10.65 -10.91
CA ASP A 16 3.37 9.63 -11.96
C ASP A 16 4.72 9.21 -12.55
N LEU A 17 5.59 10.16 -12.90
CA LEU A 17 6.92 9.87 -13.47
C LEU A 17 7.80 9.03 -12.52
N ILE A 18 7.88 9.42 -11.24
CA ILE A 18 8.71 8.72 -10.26
C ILE A 18 8.10 7.35 -9.92
N HIS A 19 6.78 7.27 -9.82
CA HIS A 19 6.03 6.03 -9.59
C HIS A 19 6.28 5.04 -10.72
N ASP A 20 6.04 5.43 -11.97
CA ASP A 20 6.24 4.58 -13.14
C ASP A 20 7.69 4.09 -13.25
N GLN A 21 8.66 4.98 -13.02
CA GLN A 21 10.07 4.61 -12.98
C GLN A 21 10.39 3.64 -11.83
N SER A 22 9.63 3.72 -10.73
CA SER A 22 9.87 2.93 -9.53
C SER A 22 9.43 1.47 -9.67
N HIS A 23 8.45 1.16 -10.53
CA HIS A 23 8.10 -0.22 -10.88
C HIS A 23 9.31 -1.02 -11.41
N ALA A 24 10.20 -0.36 -12.16
CA ALA A 24 11.29 -1.03 -12.87
C ALA A 24 12.55 -1.31 -12.02
N LEU A 25 12.57 -0.99 -10.72
CA LEU A 25 13.78 -1.15 -9.89
C LEU A 25 13.47 -1.88 -8.58
N GLY A 26 14.50 -2.41 -7.92
CA GLY A 26 14.38 -3.22 -6.70
C GLY A 26 14.43 -4.71 -6.98
N ASP A 27 14.32 -5.53 -5.93
CA ASP A 27 14.16 -6.98 -6.08
C ASP A 27 12.84 -7.27 -6.80
N LEU A 28 12.88 -8.14 -7.81
CA LEU A 28 11.76 -8.41 -8.72
C LEU A 28 11.16 -9.81 -8.45
N PRO A 29 10.35 -10.02 -7.39
CA PRO A 29 9.53 -11.22 -7.31
C PRO A 29 8.37 -11.16 -8.31
N PHE A 30 7.98 -9.94 -8.71
CA PHE A 30 7.11 -9.71 -9.87
C PHE A 30 7.98 -9.69 -11.13
N ASP A 31 7.90 -10.77 -11.90
CA ASP A 31 8.54 -10.84 -13.20
C ASP A 31 7.89 -9.79 -14.15
N PRO A 32 8.63 -8.78 -14.62
CA PRO A 32 8.10 -7.74 -15.50
C PRO A 32 7.68 -8.28 -16.89
N PHE A 33 8.05 -9.52 -17.23
CA PHE A 33 7.60 -10.23 -18.44
C PHE A 33 6.31 -11.05 -18.23
N MET A 34 5.79 -11.11 -17.00
CA MET A 34 4.69 -12.01 -16.59
C MET A 34 3.31 -11.34 -16.50
N ILE A 35 2.95 -10.54 -17.52
CA ILE A 35 1.63 -9.88 -17.74
C ILE A 35 0.39 -10.81 -17.59
N ARG A 36 0.59 -12.14 -17.41
CA ARG A 36 -0.47 -13.15 -17.34
C ARG A 36 -0.53 -13.98 -16.04
N GLN A 37 0.34 -13.79 -15.07
CA GLN A 37 0.25 -14.53 -13.80
C GLN A 37 -0.79 -13.89 -12.86
N ARG A 38 -1.90 -14.59 -12.62
CA ARG A 38 -2.88 -14.21 -11.61
C ARG A 38 -2.30 -14.47 -10.23
N ALA A 39 -2.27 -13.44 -9.40
CA ALA A 39 -1.90 -13.50 -8.00
C ALA A 39 -3.10 -13.08 -7.13
N PRO A 40 -3.09 -13.40 -5.83
CA PRO A 40 -4.06 -12.82 -4.92
C PRO A 40 -3.94 -11.31 -4.86
N PHE A 41 -5.04 -10.60 -4.61
CA PHE A 41 -5.08 -9.15 -4.82
C PHE A 41 -4.15 -8.34 -3.91
N TRP A 42 -3.75 -8.89 -2.75
CA TRP A 42 -2.76 -8.25 -1.89
C TRP A 42 -1.36 -8.22 -2.49
N MET A 43 -1.03 -9.11 -3.43
CA MET A 43 0.24 -9.03 -4.14
C MET A 43 0.31 -7.74 -4.99
N TYR A 44 -0.79 -7.37 -5.66
CA TYR A 44 -0.89 -6.10 -6.38
C TYR A 44 -0.87 -4.92 -5.40
N ALA A 45 -1.51 -5.05 -4.23
CA ALA A 45 -1.52 -4.00 -3.22
C ALA A 45 -0.12 -3.68 -2.68
N ILE A 46 0.68 -4.72 -2.42
CA ILE A 46 2.06 -4.58 -1.97
C ILE A 46 2.92 -3.96 -3.07
N GLU A 47 2.74 -4.37 -4.33
CA GLU A 47 3.52 -3.81 -5.44
C GLU A 47 3.26 -2.31 -5.64
N GLU A 48 1.99 -1.91 -5.73
CA GLU A 48 1.62 -0.49 -5.84
C GLU A 48 2.10 0.34 -4.64
N LEU A 49 2.00 -0.24 -3.44
CA LEU A 49 2.48 0.41 -2.22
C LEU A 49 4.01 0.54 -2.19
N ARG A 50 4.76 -0.51 -2.59
CA ARG A 50 6.22 -0.49 -2.71
C ARG A 50 6.67 0.67 -3.56
N VAL A 51 6.03 0.81 -4.71
CA VAL A 51 6.34 1.82 -5.72
C VAL A 51 6.07 3.22 -5.17
N ASP A 52 4.95 3.41 -4.46
CA ASP A 52 4.64 4.71 -3.83
C ASP A 52 5.51 5.05 -2.62
N VAL A 53 5.86 4.08 -1.77
CA VAL A 53 6.78 4.29 -0.65
C VAL A 53 8.16 4.70 -1.17
N ARG A 54 8.59 4.07 -2.27
CA ARG A 54 9.82 4.45 -2.95
C ARG A 54 9.75 5.81 -3.63
N ALA A 55 8.62 6.11 -4.29
CA ALA A 55 8.38 7.42 -4.89
C ALA A 55 8.35 8.52 -3.83
N PHE A 56 7.83 8.24 -2.64
CA PHE A 56 7.93 9.13 -1.48
C PHE A 56 9.39 9.39 -1.11
N GLY A 57 10.21 8.35 -0.99
CA GLY A 57 11.63 8.49 -0.66
C GLY A 57 12.40 9.36 -1.66
N GLU A 58 12.15 9.17 -2.96
CA GLU A 58 12.78 9.95 -4.02
C GLU A 58 12.26 11.40 -4.05
N ALA A 59 10.95 11.60 -3.93
CA ALA A 59 10.38 12.94 -3.80
C ALA A 59 10.90 13.68 -2.56
N HIS A 60 11.12 12.97 -1.45
CA HIS A 60 11.70 13.53 -0.24
C HIS A 60 13.15 13.96 -0.46
N ARG A 61 13.96 13.14 -1.16
CA ARG A 61 15.33 13.49 -1.57
C ARG A 61 15.33 14.76 -2.44
N LEU A 62 14.52 14.79 -3.50
CA LEU A 62 14.38 15.95 -4.39
C LEU A 62 13.94 17.21 -3.65
N ALA A 63 13.01 17.09 -2.69
CA ALA A 63 12.57 18.20 -1.87
C ALA A 63 13.70 18.78 -0.99
N ARG A 64 14.62 17.93 -0.50
CA ARG A 64 15.81 18.36 0.26
C ARG A 64 16.86 19.03 -0.63
N GLU A 65 16.91 18.66 -1.91
CA GLU A 65 17.76 19.29 -2.93
C GLU A 65 17.16 20.59 -3.49
N GLY A 66 15.96 20.96 -3.03
CA GLY A 66 15.30 22.20 -3.43
C GLY A 66 14.53 22.10 -4.75
N PHE A 67 14.26 20.89 -5.25
CA PHE A 67 13.41 20.70 -6.42
C PHE A 67 12.01 21.27 -6.14
N PRO A 68 11.49 22.18 -6.98
CA PRO A 68 10.16 22.77 -6.78
C PRO A 68 9.09 21.68 -6.66
N PHE A 69 8.06 21.90 -5.83
CA PHE A 69 6.88 21.02 -5.66
C PHE A 69 7.13 19.53 -5.29
N ALA A 70 8.37 19.03 -5.21
CA ALA A 70 8.65 17.64 -4.80
C ALA A 70 8.10 17.31 -3.39
N ARG A 71 8.08 18.29 -2.49
CA ARG A 71 7.44 18.14 -1.17
C ARG A 71 5.94 17.89 -1.28
N ASN A 72 5.28 18.45 -2.29
CA ASN A 72 3.86 18.22 -2.51
C ASN A 72 3.61 16.77 -2.95
N VAL A 73 4.55 16.12 -3.64
CA VAL A 73 4.44 14.69 -4.00
C VAL A 73 4.43 13.84 -2.74
N CYS A 74 5.31 14.12 -1.78
CA CYS A 74 5.30 13.45 -0.47
C CYS A 74 3.94 13.57 0.22
N TRP A 75 3.34 14.77 0.18
CA TRP A 75 2.01 15.01 0.73
C TRP A 75 0.92 14.29 -0.07
N ALA A 76 1.00 14.30 -1.41
CA ALA A 76 0.00 13.70 -2.29
C ALA A 76 -0.09 12.19 -2.05
N ILE A 77 1.06 11.51 -2.04
CA ILE A 77 1.16 10.07 -1.74
C ILE A 77 0.47 9.75 -0.41
N VAL A 78 0.87 10.43 0.67
CA VAL A 78 0.34 10.17 2.02
C VAL A 78 -1.16 10.43 2.08
N LEU A 79 -1.61 11.58 1.59
CA LEU A 79 -3.02 11.97 1.69
C LEU A 79 -3.92 11.09 0.81
N ASP A 80 -3.53 10.79 -0.43
CA ASP A 80 -4.33 9.94 -1.31
C ASP A 80 -4.37 8.50 -0.82
N ARG A 81 -3.22 7.91 -0.46
CA ARG A 81 -3.17 6.53 0.04
C ARG A 81 -3.90 6.35 1.35
N ILE A 82 -3.90 7.33 2.26
CA ILE A 82 -4.58 7.17 3.56
C ILE A 82 -6.05 7.62 3.51
N LEU A 83 -6.37 8.70 2.79
CA LEU A 83 -7.69 9.34 2.91
C LEU A 83 -8.62 9.03 1.74
N ARG A 84 -8.10 8.83 0.53
CA ARG A 84 -8.91 8.70 -0.68
C ARG A 84 -9.04 7.25 -1.14
N PHE A 85 -7.92 6.56 -1.36
CA PHE A 85 -7.95 5.20 -1.92
C PHE A 85 -8.73 4.19 -1.06
N PRO A 86 -8.60 4.16 0.28
CA PRO A 86 -9.31 3.17 1.11
C PRO A 86 -10.84 3.29 1.06
N ILE A 87 -11.38 4.44 0.66
CA ILE A 87 -12.82 4.72 0.69
C ILE A 87 -13.42 4.90 -0.72
N THR A 88 -12.60 4.77 -1.77
CA THR A 88 -13.01 4.94 -3.17
C THR A 88 -13.24 3.58 -3.84
N GLY A 89 -14.33 3.45 -4.59
CA GLY A 89 -14.62 2.24 -5.37
C GLY A 89 -15.21 1.08 -4.57
N SER A 90 -15.18 -0.12 -5.16
CA SER A 90 -15.66 -1.35 -4.52
C SER A 90 -14.71 -1.82 -3.42
N ARG A 91 -15.22 -2.59 -2.45
CA ARG A 91 -14.38 -3.32 -1.48
C ARG A 91 -13.89 -4.67 -2.01
N ALA A 92 -14.54 -5.21 -3.03
CA ALA A 92 -14.21 -6.53 -3.56
C ALA A 92 -12.85 -6.50 -4.28
N ARG A 93 -11.84 -7.13 -3.67
CA ARG A 93 -10.48 -7.35 -4.19
C ARG A 93 -9.81 -6.05 -4.64
N ASN A 94 -10.08 -4.97 -3.91
CA ASN A 94 -9.56 -3.63 -4.20
C ASN A 94 -8.14 -3.49 -3.62
N TYR A 95 -7.15 -3.65 -4.48
CA TYR A 95 -5.75 -3.60 -4.10
C TYR A 95 -5.29 -2.18 -3.73
N ASP A 96 -5.82 -1.13 -4.36
CA ASP A 96 -5.48 0.26 -4.03
C ASP A 96 -5.96 0.65 -2.63
N ALA A 97 -7.19 0.25 -2.29
CA ALA A 97 -7.73 0.43 -0.95
C ALA A 97 -6.89 -0.30 0.09
N LEU A 98 -6.49 -1.55 -0.20
CA LEU A 98 -5.64 -2.33 0.69
C LEU A 98 -4.25 -1.70 0.88
N GLY A 99 -3.59 -1.25 -0.19
CA GLY A 99 -2.30 -0.56 -0.11
C GLY A 99 -2.38 0.67 0.80
N GLY A 100 -3.46 1.43 0.69
CA GLY A 100 -3.73 2.55 1.58
C GLY A 100 -3.92 2.17 3.06
N GLN A 101 -4.62 1.06 3.32
CA GLN A 101 -4.78 0.53 4.68
C GLN A 101 -3.47 0.04 5.29
N ILE A 102 -2.62 -0.62 4.50
CA ILE A 102 -1.29 -1.07 4.95
C ILE A 102 -0.45 0.16 5.32
N LEU A 103 -0.43 1.20 4.47
CA LEU A 103 0.29 2.43 4.76
C LEU A 103 -0.21 3.08 6.06
N PHE A 104 -1.53 3.23 6.21
CA PHE A 104 -2.11 3.78 7.44
C PHE A 104 -1.70 2.95 8.66
N GLY A 105 -1.80 1.62 8.58
CA GLY A 105 -1.42 0.71 9.67
C GLY A 105 0.04 0.90 10.09
N ALA A 106 0.97 0.90 9.13
CA ALA A 106 2.40 1.06 9.39
C ALA A 106 2.75 2.43 9.99
N LEU A 107 2.15 3.51 9.45
CA LEU A 107 2.38 4.86 9.97
C LEU A 107 1.73 5.07 11.34
N HIS A 108 0.62 4.39 11.62
CA HIS A 108 -0.05 4.44 12.91
C HIS A 108 0.72 3.66 13.98
N GLN A 109 1.26 2.48 13.65
CA GLN A 109 2.09 1.69 14.56
C GLN A 109 3.41 2.37 14.94
N SER A 110 3.89 3.28 14.10
CA SER A 110 5.12 4.06 14.33
C SER A 110 4.87 5.46 14.91
N ASP A 111 3.63 5.78 15.30
CA ASP A 111 3.20 7.09 15.79
C ASP A 111 3.49 8.27 14.81
N ALA A 112 3.70 7.99 13.53
CA ALA A 112 3.83 9.00 12.47
C ALA A 112 2.46 9.53 12.04
N VAL A 113 1.41 8.72 12.19
CA VAL A 113 0.01 9.09 12.06
C VAL A 113 -0.71 8.74 13.35
N LEU A 114 -1.37 9.70 13.96
CA LEU A 114 -2.13 9.49 15.20
C LEU A 114 -3.61 9.69 14.93
N TRP A 115 -4.44 8.79 15.45
CA TRP A 115 -5.87 8.95 15.46
C TRP A 115 -6.41 8.82 16.88
N ARG A 116 -6.71 9.95 17.50
CA ARG A 116 -7.24 10.06 18.89
C ARG A 116 -8.12 11.29 19.00
N ASP A 117 -9.06 11.29 19.94
CA ASP A 117 -9.92 12.45 20.22
C ASP A 117 -10.67 12.99 18.97
N ASN A 118 -11.06 12.09 18.06
CA ASN A 118 -11.63 12.43 16.74
C ASN A 118 -10.75 13.34 15.86
N HIS A 119 -9.45 13.40 16.14
CA HIS A 119 -8.46 14.15 15.39
C HIS A 119 -7.47 13.20 14.72
N LEU A 120 -7.15 13.48 13.46
CA LEU A 120 -6.07 12.81 12.74
C LEU A 120 -4.88 13.78 12.68
N GLU A 121 -3.76 13.39 13.28
CA GLU A 121 -2.51 14.15 13.25
C GLU A 121 -1.48 13.40 12.39
N ILE A 122 -0.81 14.13 11.51
CA ILE A 122 0.32 13.63 10.71
C ILE A 122 1.58 14.34 11.20
N ARG A 123 2.54 13.55 11.71
CA ARG A 123 3.85 14.05 12.14
C ARG A 123 4.82 14.06 10.97
N TRP A 124 4.85 15.17 10.25
CA TRP A 124 5.61 15.31 9.00
C TRP A 124 7.12 15.08 9.13
N ASP A 125 7.68 15.32 10.30
CA ASP A 125 9.07 15.07 10.66
C ASP A 125 9.37 13.57 10.88
N ALA A 126 8.40 12.79 11.36
CA ALA A 126 8.51 11.35 11.57
C ALA A 126 8.25 10.51 10.31
N LEU A 127 7.47 11.05 9.35
CA LEU A 127 7.07 10.33 8.14
C LEU A 127 8.23 9.71 7.35
N PRO A 128 9.37 10.40 7.09
CA PRO A 128 10.45 9.79 6.30
C PRO A 128 11.02 8.52 6.94
N ALA A 129 11.17 8.50 8.25
CA ALA A 129 11.66 7.33 8.97
C ALA A 129 10.65 6.18 8.94
N ALA A 130 9.36 6.48 9.14
CA ALA A 130 8.29 5.49 9.08
C ALA A 130 8.11 4.90 7.68
N MET A 131 8.19 5.73 6.63
CA MET A 131 8.18 5.28 5.23
C MET A 131 9.37 4.37 4.91
N ALA A 132 10.58 4.75 5.34
CA ALA A 132 11.78 3.94 5.13
C ALA A 132 11.71 2.59 5.89
N ALA A 133 11.08 2.54 7.07
CA ALA A 133 10.85 1.30 7.79
C ALA A 133 9.91 0.37 7.02
N LEU A 134 8.77 0.89 6.53
CA LEU A 134 7.85 0.12 5.70
C LEU A 134 8.51 -0.35 4.39
N ASP A 135 9.31 0.50 3.76
CA ASP A 135 10.10 0.15 2.57
C ASP A 135 11.00 -1.06 2.84
N ALA A 136 11.73 -1.05 3.96
CA ALA A 136 12.62 -2.13 4.34
C ALA A 136 11.89 -3.46 4.62
N GLU A 137 10.68 -3.39 5.21
CA GLU A 137 9.84 -4.58 5.40
C GLU A 137 9.39 -5.18 4.06
N ILE A 138 8.95 -4.34 3.12
CA ILE A 138 8.53 -4.78 1.78
C ILE A 138 9.73 -5.37 1.02
N HIS A 139 10.89 -4.70 1.07
CA HIS A 139 12.12 -5.22 0.47
C HIS A 139 12.51 -6.57 1.06
N THR A 140 12.36 -6.76 2.37
CA THR A 140 12.62 -8.05 3.02
C THR A 140 11.72 -9.15 2.47
N LEU A 141 10.41 -8.89 2.35
CA LEU A 141 9.44 -9.83 1.75
C LEU A 141 9.82 -10.18 0.30
N TYR A 142 10.24 -9.19 -0.48
CA TYR A 142 10.57 -9.40 -1.89
C TYR A 142 11.89 -10.16 -2.06
N LYS A 143 12.87 -9.88 -1.21
CA LYS A 143 14.15 -10.57 -1.18
C LYS A 143 14.00 -12.06 -0.87
N ILE A 144 13.22 -12.42 0.16
CA ILE A 144 12.94 -13.84 0.47
C ILE A 144 12.10 -14.51 -0.63
N GLY A 145 11.33 -13.72 -1.40
CA GLY A 145 10.55 -14.21 -2.54
C GLY A 145 11.38 -14.89 -3.63
N ALA A 146 12.68 -14.60 -3.73
CA ALA A 146 13.59 -15.29 -4.65
C ALA A 146 13.87 -16.75 -4.25
N GLU A 147 13.71 -17.07 -2.96
CA GLU A 147 13.94 -18.41 -2.40
C GLU A 147 12.63 -19.22 -2.28
N TYR A 148 11.49 -18.54 -2.32
CA TYR A 148 10.18 -19.13 -2.03
C TYR A 148 9.52 -19.69 -3.28
N SER A 149 8.71 -20.75 -3.11
CA SER A 149 7.73 -21.11 -4.13
C SER A 149 6.72 -19.96 -4.30
N ARG A 150 6.01 -19.93 -5.43
CA ARG A 150 4.98 -18.90 -5.67
C ARG A 150 3.94 -18.85 -4.55
N VAL A 151 3.49 -20.01 -4.09
CA VAL A 151 2.49 -20.13 -3.03
C VAL A 151 3.08 -19.73 -1.67
N ALA A 152 4.32 -20.14 -1.38
CA ALA A 152 5.01 -19.71 -0.17
C ALA A 152 5.15 -18.18 -0.11
N LEU A 153 5.47 -17.53 -1.23
CA LEU A 153 5.50 -16.06 -1.31
C LEU A 153 4.11 -15.44 -1.05
N TRP A 154 3.03 -16.03 -1.59
CA TRP A 154 1.67 -15.53 -1.35
C TRP A 154 1.26 -15.61 0.12
N LEU A 155 1.67 -16.68 0.81
CA LEU A 155 1.46 -16.86 2.25
C LEU A 155 2.26 -15.83 3.06
N ALA A 156 3.54 -15.66 2.74
CA ALA A 156 4.39 -14.65 3.39
C ALA A 156 3.86 -13.23 3.17
N ALA A 157 3.34 -12.95 1.99
CA ALA A 157 2.72 -11.67 1.68
C ALA A 157 1.40 -11.46 2.46
N HIS A 158 0.58 -12.51 2.63
CA HIS A 158 -0.61 -12.43 3.46
C HIS A 158 -0.27 -12.16 4.93
N GLU A 159 0.76 -12.84 5.45
CA GLU A 159 1.29 -12.59 6.80
C GLU A 159 1.82 -11.15 6.93
N PHE A 160 2.58 -10.66 5.94
CA PHE A 160 3.06 -9.28 5.89
C PHE A 160 1.90 -8.29 6.01
N VAL A 161 0.85 -8.44 5.20
CA VAL A 161 -0.33 -7.54 5.25
C VAL A 161 -1.03 -7.65 6.60
N SER A 162 -1.14 -8.87 7.14
CA SER A 162 -1.80 -9.14 8.42
C SER A 162 -1.16 -8.45 9.63
N ARG A 163 0.12 -8.05 9.54
CA ARG A 163 0.78 -7.21 10.56
C ARG A 163 0.23 -5.79 10.60
N HIS A 164 -0.32 -5.28 9.50
CA HIS A 164 -0.79 -3.89 9.35
C HIS A 164 -2.31 -3.79 9.24
N VAL A 165 -2.96 -4.77 8.62
CA VAL A 165 -4.41 -4.83 8.39
C VAL A 165 -4.90 -6.22 8.77
N HIS A 166 -5.78 -6.30 9.76
CA HIS A 166 -6.28 -7.60 10.21
C HIS A 166 -7.07 -8.28 9.07
N PRO A 167 -6.80 -9.56 8.76
CA PRO A 167 -7.56 -10.27 7.74
C PRO A 167 -9.01 -10.46 8.18
N ASN A 168 -9.88 -10.75 7.22
CA ASN A 168 -11.28 -11.08 7.47
C ASN A 168 -11.35 -12.25 8.47
N VAL A 169 -12.31 -12.21 9.40
CA VAL A 169 -12.51 -13.29 10.39
C VAL A 169 -12.76 -14.65 9.73
N GLY A 170 -13.30 -14.65 8.50
CA GLY A 170 -13.51 -15.84 7.67
C GLY A 170 -12.30 -16.24 6.81
N SER A 171 -11.15 -15.59 6.96
CA SER A 171 -9.95 -15.89 6.17
C SER A 171 -9.55 -17.36 6.27
N ARG A 172 -9.23 -17.92 5.10
CA ARG A 172 -8.75 -19.29 4.92
C ARG A 172 -7.23 -19.37 4.73
N TRP A 173 -6.54 -18.23 4.70
CA TRP A 173 -5.09 -18.12 4.52
C TRP A 173 -4.38 -18.25 5.87
N LYS A 174 -4.55 -19.42 6.52
CA LYS A 174 -4.00 -19.74 7.84
C LYS A 174 -3.65 -21.22 7.92
N PRO A 175 -2.84 -21.66 8.91
CA PRO A 175 -2.49 -23.08 9.06
C PRO A 175 -3.74 -23.98 9.10
N GLY A 176 -3.70 -25.10 8.39
CA GLY A 176 -4.83 -26.03 8.25
C GLY A 176 -4.66 -26.98 7.07
N VAL A 177 -5.77 -27.50 6.56
CA VAL A 177 -5.77 -28.29 5.30
C VAL A 177 -5.65 -27.32 4.14
N LEU A 178 -4.47 -27.28 3.53
CA LEU A 178 -4.14 -26.36 2.43
C LEU A 178 -4.15 -27.11 1.09
N PRO A 179 -4.43 -26.42 -0.04
CA PRO A 179 -4.35 -27.02 -1.37
C PRO A 179 -2.92 -27.43 -1.73
N ASP A 180 -2.79 -28.31 -2.72
CA ASP A 180 -1.52 -28.62 -3.35
C ASP A 180 -0.89 -27.35 -3.96
N GLU A 181 0.40 -27.10 -3.72
CA GLU A 181 1.10 -25.93 -4.26
C GLU A 181 1.12 -25.88 -5.80
N SER A 182 0.99 -27.03 -6.45
CA SER A 182 0.90 -27.13 -7.91
C SER A 182 -0.43 -26.66 -8.50
N ASP A 183 -1.46 -26.44 -7.67
CA ASP A 183 -2.77 -25.90 -8.08
C ASP A 183 -2.98 -24.44 -7.62
N PRO A 184 -2.39 -23.45 -8.33
CA PRO A 184 -2.55 -22.04 -7.97
C PRO A 184 -4.01 -21.56 -8.08
N LYS A 185 -4.88 -22.24 -8.83
CA LYS A 185 -6.30 -21.84 -8.92
C LYS A 185 -7.04 -22.15 -7.63
N ALA A 186 -6.77 -23.32 -7.02
CA ALA A 186 -7.33 -23.67 -5.73
C ALA A 186 -6.91 -22.66 -4.65
N TRP A 187 -5.65 -22.22 -4.66
CA TRP A 187 -5.16 -21.16 -3.79
C TRP A 187 -5.86 -19.82 -4.02
N LEU A 188 -5.97 -19.36 -5.27
CA LEU A 188 -6.69 -18.11 -5.59
C LEU A 188 -8.17 -18.17 -5.19
N ALA A 189 -8.79 -19.35 -5.23
CA ALA A 189 -10.17 -19.55 -4.80
C ALA A 189 -10.35 -19.46 -3.28
N LEU A 190 -9.27 -19.51 -2.49
CA LEU A 190 -9.32 -19.30 -1.04
C LEU A 190 -9.58 -17.84 -0.67
N ALA A 191 -9.05 -16.89 -1.45
CA ALA A 191 -9.18 -15.47 -1.21
C ALA A 191 -10.64 -15.03 -1.22
N LEU A 192 -11.09 -14.41 -0.12
CA LEU A 192 -12.39 -13.77 -0.06
C LEU A 192 -12.38 -12.51 -0.93
N ASP A 193 -13.57 -12.10 -1.37
CA ASP A 193 -13.70 -10.82 -2.08
C ASP A 193 -13.25 -9.66 -1.19
N ASP A 194 -13.48 -9.74 0.12
CA ASP A 194 -13.00 -8.76 1.09
C ASP A 194 -12.11 -9.43 2.14
N GLU A 195 -10.97 -9.97 1.68
CA GLU A 195 -9.97 -10.65 2.51
C GLU A 195 -9.37 -9.76 3.60
N PHE A 196 -9.30 -8.44 3.35
CA PHE A 196 -8.77 -7.44 4.29
C PHE A 196 -9.78 -6.29 4.43
N PRO A 197 -10.81 -6.46 5.28
CA PRO A 197 -11.88 -5.49 5.42
C PRO A 197 -11.40 -4.14 5.93
N LEU A 198 -12.17 -3.09 5.66
CA LEU A 198 -11.84 -1.74 6.12
C LEU A 198 -11.73 -1.66 7.65
N GLY A 199 -10.61 -1.11 8.13
CA GLY A 199 -10.45 -0.73 9.53
C GLY A 199 -11.44 0.37 9.96
N ASN A 200 -11.66 0.49 11.27
CA ASN A 200 -12.64 1.42 11.84
C ASN A 200 -12.44 2.87 11.41
N PHE A 201 -11.18 3.33 11.32
CA PHE A 201 -10.85 4.67 10.83
C PHE A 201 -11.43 4.91 9.43
N HIS A 202 -11.11 4.06 8.45
CA HIS A 202 -11.57 4.20 7.07
C HIS A 202 -13.09 4.00 6.92
N LEU A 203 -13.69 3.11 7.72
CA LEU A 203 -15.15 2.97 7.77
C LEU A 203 -15.84 4.26 8.21
N MET A 204 -15.33 4.92 9.26
CA MET A 204 -15.86 6.20 9.75
C MET A 204 -15.61 7.33 8.76
N LEU A 205 -14.39 7.42 8.21
CA LEU A 205 -14.01 8.42 7.21
C LEU A 205 -14.94 8.35 5.99
N GLY A 206 -15.12 7.15 5.43
CA GLY A 206 -15.97 6.96 4.26
C GLY A 206 -17.46 7.24 4.54
N ARG A 207 -17.95 7.04 5.77
CA ARG A 207 -19.31 7.47 6.15
C ARG A 207 -19.42 8.99 6.21
N LYS A 208 -18.46 9.66 6.84
CA LYS A 208 -18.46 11.12 6.97
C LYS A 208 -18.48 11.81 5.60
N LEU A 209 -17.56 11.41 4.72
CA LEU A 209 -17.41 12.04 3.40
C LEU A 209 -18.56 11.74 2.43
N ARG A 210 -19.32 10.66 2.63
CA ARG A 210 -20.54 10.37 1.85
C ARG A 210 -21.78 11.11 2.34
N VAL A 211 -21.79 11.57 3.59
CA VAL A 211 -22.91 12.35 4.15
C VAL A 211 -22.75 13.84 3.83
N GLU A 212 -21.51 14.28 3.57
CA GLU A 212 -21.16 15.67 3.29
C GLU A 212 -21.07 16.01 1.78
N GLY A 213 -21.27 15.02 0.88
CA GLY A 213 -21.23 15.19 -0.58
C GLY A 213 -22.55 14.83 -1.24
#